data_AF-A0A1G1DMR0-F1
#
_entry.id   AF-A0A1G1DMR0-F1
#
_cell.length_a   1.000
_cell.length_b   1.000
_cell.length_c   1.000
_cell.angle_alpha   90.00
_cell.angle_beta   90.00
_cell.angle_gamma   90.00
#
_symmetry.space_group_name_H-M   'P 1'
#
loop_
_entity.id
_entity.type
_entity.pdbx_description
1 polymer ?
#
loop_
_entity_poly.entity_id
_entity_poly.type
_entity_poly.pdbx_seq_one_letter_code
_entity_poly.pdbx_strand_id
1 'polypeptide(L)'
;MDKKDLCPEYLCFLVYVYYDDHNPPHFHASYEGLEATFDFGGNLINGIMSTRANKLVKEWSGIHKGELEENWERARKDKSLNWIEPLR
;
A
#
# COMPACT_ATOMS: atom_id res chain seq x y z
N MET A 1 7.08 14.76 0.51
CA MET A 1 6.38 14.24 -0.67
C MET A 1 4.90 14.38 -0.36
N ASP A 2 4.18 15.22 -1.09
CA ASP A 2 2.76 15.48 -0.81
C ASP A 2 1.94 14.26 -1.24
N LYS A 3 0.87 13.90 -0.52
CA LYS A 3 0.03 12.73 -0.86
C LYS A 3 -0.54 12.83 -2.28
N LYS A 4 -0.66 14.06 -2.80
CA LYS A 4 -1.14 14.37 -4.15
C LYS A 4 -0.14 14.01 -5.26
N ASP A 5 1.16 13.95 -4.95
CA ASP A 5 2.20 13.65 -5.95
C ASP A 5 2.26 12.15 -6.31
N LEU A 6 1.59 11.30 -5.53
CA LEU A 6 1.62 9.84 -5.68
C LEU A 6 0.48 9.28 -6.54
N CYS A 7 -0.54 10.07 -6.90
CA CYS A 7 -1.77 9.49 -7.45
C CYS A 7 -2.54 10.41 -8.41
N PRO A 8 -2.19 10.41 -9.70
CA PRO A 8 -3.06 10.85 -10.76
C PRO A 8 -3.89 9.65 -11.25
N GLU A 9 -5.05 9.49 -10.63
CA GLU A 9 -6.33 9.17 -11.28
C GLU A 9 -7.19 8.03 -10.69
N TYR A 10 -6.75 6.82 -10.33
CA TYR A 10 -7.74 5.82 -9.83
C TYR A 10 -7.33 4.82 -8.74
N LEU A 11 -6.08 4.64 -8.33
CA LEU A 11 -5.74 3.76 -7.19
C LEU A 11 -4.44 4.27 -6.56
N CYS A 12 -4.50 4.76 -5.32
CA CYS A 12 -3.30 5.16 -4.58
C CYS A 12 -2.93 4.05 -3.60
N PHE A 13 -1.64 3.72 -3.55
CA PHE A 13 -1.08 2.91 -2.47
C PHE A 13 -0.16 3.80 -1.65
N LEU A 14 -0.42 3.87 -0.35
CA LEU A 14 0.47 4.49 0.62
C LEU A 14 0.96 3.40 1.55
N VAL A 15 2.22 3.01 1.40
CA VAL A 15 2.88 2.19 2.42
C VAL A 15 3.18 3.13 3.58
N TYR A 16 2.70 2.82 4.78
CA TYR A 16 3.13 3.52 5.98
C TYR A 16 3.15 2.57 7.15
N VAL A 17 4.02 2.87 8.10
CA VAL A 17 4.28 2.07 9.28
C VAL A 17 4.28 3.04 10.44
N TYR A 18 3.37 2.88 11.40
CA TYR A 18 3.51 3.59 12.66
C TYR A 18 4.59 2.89 13.49
N TYR A 19 5.41 3.66 14.18
CA TYR A 19 6.47 3.15 15.05
C TYR A 19 5.96 2.15 16.11
N ASP A 20 4.70 2.33 16.54
CA ASP A 20 4.01 1.44 17.50
C ASP A 20 3.10 0.38 16.84
N ASP A 21 3.10 0.28 15.50
CA ASP A 21 2.22 -0.67 14.81
C ASP A 21 2.76 -2.09 14.84
N HIS A 22 1.86 -3.02 15.14
CA HIS A 22 2.19 -4.42 15.39
C HIS A 22 2.35 -5.18 14.07
N ASN A 23 3.22 -6.19 14.13
CA ASN A 23 3.29 -7.26 13.14
C ASN A 23 1.87 -7.83 12.90
N PRO A 24 1.41 -8.03 11.65
CA PRO A 24 2.20 -8.08 10.41
C PRO A 24 2.38 -6.73 9.67
N PRO A 25 3.40 -6.62 8.79
CA PRO A 25 3.55 -5.48 7.88
C PRO A 25 2.33 -5.33 6.98
N HIS A 26 1.88 -4.09 6.79
CA HIS A 26 0.75 -3.77 5.95
C HIS A 26 0.97 -2.47 5.16
N PHE A 27 0.18 -2.27 4.11
CA PHE A 27 0.10 -1.02 3.37
C PHE A 27 -1.34 -0.55 3.28
N HIS A 28 -1.53 0.74 3.08
CA HIS A 28 -2.85 1.33 2.87
C HIS A 28 -3.09 1.54 1.38
N ALA A 29 -4.31 1.30 0.94
CA ALA A 29 -4.75 1.59 -0.40
C ALA A 29 -6.00 2.48 -0.34
N SER A 30 -6.13 3.38 -1.31
CA SER A 30 -7.33 4.17 -1.54
C SER A 30 -7.79 4.07 -2.99
N TYR A 31 -9.08 3.79 -3.21
CA TYR A 31 -9.69 3.64 -4.53
C TYR A 31 -11.09 4.27 -4.52
N GLU A 32 -11.36 5.22 -5.42
CA GLU A 32 -12.68 5.86 -5.56
C GLU A 32 -13.28 6.38 -4.23
N GLY A 33 -12.43 6.91 -3.34
CA GLY A 33 -12.85 7.45 -2.04
C GLY A 33 -13.03 6.40 -0.92
N LEU A 34 -12.79 5.12 -1.21
CA LEU A 34 -12.70 4.05 -0.22
C LEU A 34 -11.26 3.87 0.24
N GLU A 35 -11.06 3.47 1.50
CA GLU A 35 -9.75 3.24 2.11
C GLU A 35 -9.72 1.90 2.86
N ALA A 36 -8.57 1.22 2.79
CA ALA A 36 -8.35 -0.06 3.43
C ALA A 36 -6.87 -0.36 3.66
N THR A 37 -6.59 -1.26 4.59
CA THR A 37 -5.27 -1.83 4.86
C THR A 37 -5.16 -3.24 4.35
N PHE A 38 -3.99 -3.59 3.81
CA PHE A 38 -3.71 -4.89 3.24
C PHE A 38 -2.39 -5.45 3.75
N ASP A 39 -2.32 -6.76 3.92
CA ASP A 39 -1.03 -7.43 4.07
C ASP A 39 -0.23 -7.38 2.76
N PHE A 40 1.05 -7.75 2.79
CA PHE A 40 1.89 -7.75 1.57
C PHE A 40 1.53 -8.83 0.55
N GLY A 41 0.58 -9.71 0.90
CA GLY A 41 -0.05 -10.61 -0.05
C GLY A 41 -1.29 -10.00 -0.71
N GLY A 42 -1.69 -8.77 -0.36
CA GLY A 42 -2.89 -8.11 -0.87
C GLY A 42 -4.20 -8.62 -0.28
N ASN A 43 -4.17 -9.25 0.89
CA ASN A 43 -5.38 -9.61 1.63
C ASN A 43 -5.84 -8.43 2.48
N LEU A 44 -7.14 -8.13 2.44
CA LEU A 44 -7.74 -7.08 3.24
C LEU A 44 -7.64 -7.40 4.74
N ILE A 45 -7.09 -6.47 5.52
CA ILE A 45 -7.00 -6.54 6.99
C ILE A 45 -8.12 -5.73 7.64
N ASN A 46 -8.33 -4.49 7.18
CA ASN A 46 -9.30 -3.55 7.74
C ASN A 46 -9.74 -2.53 6.68
N GLY A 47 -10.90 -1.91 6.90
CA GLY A 47 -11.50 -0.95 5.97
C GLY A 47 -12.38 -1.60 4.91
N ILE A 48 -12.70 -0.85 3.87
CA ILE A 48 -13.67 -1.25 2.84
C ILE A 48 -13.05 -0.99 1.48
N MET A 49 -13.19 -1.96 0.58
CA MET A 49 -12.84 -1.84 -0.84
C MET A 49 -13.87 -2.54 -1.70
N SER A 50 -14.09 -2.02 -2.90
CA SER A 50 -14.91 -2.70 -3.90
C SER A 50 -14.26 -4.03 -4.32
N THR A 51 -15.06 -4.97 -4.81
CA THR A 51 -14.53 -6.26 -5.32
C THR A 51 -13.50 -6.07 -6.43
N ARG A 52 -13.67 -5.03 -7.27
CA ARG A 52 -12.70 -4.67 -8.30
C ARG A 52 -11.40 -4.18 -7.70
N ALA A 53 -11.46 -3.25 -6.74
CA ALA A 53 -10.28 -2.70 -6.08
C ALA A 53 -9.49 -3.78 -5.35
N ASN A 54 -10.16 -4.68 -4.63
CA ASN A 54 -9.50 -5.82 -3.97
C ASN A 54 -8.70 -6.70 -4.94
N LYS A 55 -9.22 -6.95 -6.15
CA LYS A 55 -8.49 -7.71 -7.17
C LYS A 55 -7.25 -6.96 -7.68
N LEU A 56 -7.39 -5.67 -7.96
CA LEU A 56 -6.27 -4.82 -8.40
C LEU A 56 -5.18 -4.75 -7.33
N VAL A 57 -5.56 -4.59 -6.06
CA VAL A 57 -4.63 -4.59 -4.92
C VAL A 57 -3.90 -5.93 -4.81
N LYS A 58 -4.62 -7.05 -4.95
CA LYS A 58 -4.04 -8.40 -4.90
C LYS A 58 -3.02 -8.63 -6.00
N GLU A 59 -3.32 -8.19 -7.22
CA GLU A 59 -2.43 -8.29 -8.37
C GLU A 59 -1.20 -7.40 -8.20
N TRP A 60 -1.40 -6.12 -7.88
CA TRP A 60 -0.34 -5.15 -7.67
C TRP A 60 0.62 -5.58 -6.55
N SER A 61 0.09 -5.98 -5.38
CA SER A 61 0.93 -6.46 -4.27
C SER A 61 1.72 -7.71 -4.62
N GLY A 62 1.17 -8.60 -5.46
CA GLY A 62 1.87 -9.78 -5.95
C GLY A 62 3.09 -9.42 -6.82
N ILE A 63 2.95 -8.42 -7.69
CA ILE A 63 4.04 -7.93 -8.56
C ILE A 63 5.11 -7.20 -7.73
N HIS A 64 4.67 -6.39 -6.76
CA HIS A 64 5.53 -5.44 -6.04
C HIS A 64 5.92 -5.91 -4.62
N LYS A 65 5.75 -7.19 -4.29
CA LYS A 65 5.99 -7.72 -2.93
C LYS A 65 7.39 -7.37 -2.40
N GLY A 66 8.43 -7.52 -3.21
CA GLY A 66 9.80 -7.20 -2.81
C GLY A 66 10.01 -5.70 -2.52
N GLU A 67 9.35 -4.84 -3.28
CA GLU A 67 9.41 -3.38 -3.07
C GLU A 67 8.63 -2.95 -1.81
N LEU A 68 7.51 -3.63 -1.51
CA LEU A 68 6.79 -3.46 -0.25
C LEU A 68 7.66 -3.85 0.96
N GLU A 69 8.37 -4.98 0.87
CA GLU A 69 9.32 -5.44 1.89
C GLU A 69 10.51 -4.49 2.06
N GLU A 70 11.05 -3.93 0.97
CA GLU A 70 12.11 -2.92 1.06
C GLU A 70 11.58 -1.64 1.73
N ASN A 71 10.41 -1.15 1.32
CA ASN A 71 9.80 0.03 1.91
C ASN A 71 9.46 -0.16 3.39
N TRP A 72 9.07 -1.37 3.80
CA TRP A 72 8.93 -1.73 5.20
C TRP A 72 10.24 -1.56 5.98
N GLU A 73 11.34 -2.12 5.46
CA GLU A 73 12.66 -2.00 6.10
C GLU A 73 13.20 -0.56 6.12
N ARG A 74 12.83 0.25 5.13
CA ARG A 74 13.15 1.69 5.09
C ARG A 74 12.35 2.47 6.12
N ALA A 75 11.05 2.22 6.19
CA ALA A 75 10.15 2.86 7.17
C ALA A 75 10.61 2.58 8.61
N ARG A 76 10.96 1.33 8.92
CA ARG A 76 11.52 0.93 10.23
C ARG A 76 12.82 1.63 10.62
N LYS A 77 13.51 2.25 9.65
CA LYS A 77 14.78 2.97 9.84
C LYS A 77 14.59 4.49 9.66
N ASP A 78 13.35 4.98 9.72
CA ASP A 78 12.97 6.37 9.49
C ASP A 78 13.50 6.95 8.17
N LYS A 79 13.62 6.10 7.14
CA LYS A 79 14.04 6.51 5.79
C LYS A 79 12.82 6.84 4.92
N SER A 80 13.04 7.71 3.94
CA SER A 80 12.05 7.96 2.89
C SER A 80 11.71 6.67 2.15
N LEU A 81 10.45 6.50 1.76
CA LEU A 81 10.01 5.36 0.97
C LEU A 81 10.40 5.54 -0.50
N ASN A 82 10.69 4.44 -1.16
CA ASN A 82 10.81 4.39 -2.61
C ASN A 82 9.40 4.44 -3.21
N TRP A 83 9.27 5.13 -4.33
CA TRP A 83 8.06 5.04 -5.13
C TRP A 83 7.94 3.65 -5.75
N ILE A 84 6.72 3.11 -5.78
CA ILE A 84 6.39 1.83 -6.40
C ILE A 84 5.45 2.15 -7.57
N GLU A 85 5.77 1.63 -8.75
CA GLU A 85 4.98 1.86 -9.97
C GLU A 85 3.53 1.35 -9.78
N PRO A 86 2.51 2.10 -10.23
CA PRO A 86 1.13 1.62 -10.22
C PRO A 86 0.90 0.48 -11.21
N LEU A 87 -0.17 -0.28 -10.99
CA LEU A 87 -0.61 -1.32 -11.93
C LEU A 87 -1.08 -0.63 -13.24
N ARG A 88 -0.56 -1.10 -14.38
CA ARG A 88 -0.87 -0.58 -15.73
C ARG A 88 -2.10 -1.22 -16.35
#